data_AF-A0A964Y629-F1
#
_entry.id   AF-A0A964Y629-F1
#
_cell.length_a   1.000
_cell.length_b   1.000
_cell.length_c   1.000
_cell.angle_alpha   90.00
_cell.angle_beta   90.00
_cell.angle_gamma   90.00
#
_symmetry.space_group_name_H-M   'P 1'
#
loop_
_entity.id
_entity.type
_entity.pdbx_description
1 polymer ?
#
loop_
_entity_poly.entity_id
_entity_poly.type
_entity_poly.pdbx_seq_one_letter_code
_entity_poly.pdbx_strand_id
1 'polypeptide(L)'
;MKGLISENFDKLQDCVKKQRFIHKHFIPWYLNEDLVDSNEYYKFPKKNILYVVVIRNAIDWIRSFYLQPHHVSHRAKKGFDFFIFSKWEPFKPSDLLSEKELYNSQCNWYSKECEESKLNHLVYYLDKKNPMTNANFQNIFELRTVKYLNYLKLREYVQNIIYVAYEDVKDNPEGFLDYISSLVNISRIEYKKIDTYKNRNEKVYKEKKYFDLSTKQKEKILNLLDMNLESSFGYQY
;
A
#
# COMPACT_ATOMS: atom_id res chain seq x y z
N MET A 1 -14.14 2.59 -16.44
CA MET A 1 -13.50 1.72 -15.42
C MET A 1 -13.62 0.29 -15.90
N LYS A 2 -12.49 -0.37 -16.18
CA LYS A 2 -12.45 -1.78 -16.58
C LYS A 2 -12.15 -2.61 -15.32
N GLY A 3 -12.98 -3.61 -15.03
CA GLY A 3 -12.67 -4.67 -14.06
C GLY A 3 -12.76 -4.26 -12.60
N LEU A 4 -13.96 -4.24 -12.03
CA LEU A 4 -14.15 -4.20 -10.59
C LEU A 4 -14.76 -5.52 -10.13
N ILE A 5 -14.04 -6.24 -9.29
CA ILE A 5 -14.62 -7.29 -8.44
C ILE A 5 -15.35 -6.53 -7.33
N SER A 6 -16.68 -6.52 -7.40
CA SER A 6 -17.55 -5.80 -6.47
C SER A 6 -18.53 -6.79 -5.84
N GLU A 7 -18.60 -6.86 -4.51
CA GLU A 7 -19.54 -7.74 -3.79
C GLU A 7 -20.29 -6.96 -2.68
N ASN A 8 -21.59 -7.22 -2.56
CA ASN A 8 -22.50 -6.97 -1.43
C ASN A 8 -22.59 -5.52 -0.86
N PHE A 9 -23.23 -4.58 -1.58
CA PHE A 9 -23.41 -3.18 -1.15
C PHE A 9 -24.77 -2.83 -0.50
N ASP A 10 -25.70 -3.77 -0.39
CA ASP A 10 -27.11 -3.51 0.00
C ASP A 10 -27.29 -2.92 1.41
N LYS A 11 -26.23 -2.76 2.21
CA LYS A 11 -26.28 -2.41 3.65
C LYS A 11 -25.60 -1.09 4.04
N LEU A 12 -25.05 -0.32 3.10
CA LEU A 12 -24.31 0.92 3.42
C LEU A 12 -25.19 2.15 3.69
N GLN A 13 -26.50 2.05 3.46
CA GLN A 13 -27.42 3.21 3.47
C GLN A 13 -27.61 3.85 4.86
N ASP A 14 -27.37 3.12 5.96
CA ASP A 14 -27.71 3.56 7.32
C ASP A 14 -26.63 4.41 8.03
N CYS A 15 -25.49 4.73 7.40
CA CYS A 15 -24.32 5.30 8.08
C CYS A 15 -23.81 6.67 7.62
N VAL A 16 -24.66 7.47 7.00
CA VAL A 16 -24.28 8.76 6.40
C VAL A 16 -23.90 9.84 7.43
N LYS A 17 -24.19 9.67 8.73
CA LYS A 17 -24.07 10.78 9.71
C LYS A 17 -22.66 11.05 10.27
N LYS A 18 -21.67 10.18 10.07
CA LYS A 18 -20.28 10.40 10.54
C LYS A 18 -19.24 9.83 9.57
N GLN A 19 -19.02 10.49 8.44
CA GLN A 19 -17.93 10.14 7.54
C GLN A 19 -16.59 10.37 8.24
N ARG A 20 -15.87 9.30 8.56
CA ARG A 20 -14.47 9.34 8.99
C ARG A 20 -13.63 8.65 7.92
N PHE A 21 -12.89 9.43 7.15
CA PHE A 21 -11.89 8.91 6.23
C PHE A 21 -10.62 8.60 7.02
N ILE A 22 -10.19 7.35 6.98
CA ILE A 22 -8.97 6.91 7.66
C ILE A 22 -8.06 6.31 6.59
N HIS A 23 -6.93 6.97 6.31
CA HIS A 23 -5.84 6.38 5.54
C HIS A 23 -4.95 5.61 6.53
N LYS A 24 -4.97 4.30 6.45
CA LYS A 24 -4.21 3.42 7.34
C LYS A 24 -3.41 2.44 6.50
N HIS A 25 -2.12 2.30 6.79
CA HIS A 25 -1.26 1.21 6.27
C HIS A 25 -1.65 -0.17 6.84
N PHE A 26 -2.89 -0.31 7.33
CA PHE A 26 -3.36 -1.39 8.17
C PHE A 26 -3.85 -2.55 7.33
N ILE A 27 -2.96 -3.49 7.05
CA ILE A 27 -3.25 -4.88 7.32
C ILE A 27 -1.94 -5.45 7.89
N PRO A 28 -1.88 -5.87 9.16
CA PRO A 28 -0.74 -6.64 9.62
C PRO A 28 -0.57 -7.82 8.67
N TRP A 29 0.66 -8.05 8.26
CA TRP A 29 1.04 -9.13 7.37
C TRP A 29 0.48 -10.45 7.88
N TYR A 30 -0.37 -11.06 7.08
CA TYR A 30 -1.26 -12.13 7.49
C TYR A 30 -2.22 -11.68 8.59
N LEU A 31 -3.50 -11.73 8.25
CA LEU A 31 -4.56 -11.94 9.22
C LEU A 31 -4.34 -13.33 9.82
N ASN A 32 -3.39 -13.44 10.75
CA ASN A 32 -3.36 -14.53 11.69
C ASN A 32 -4.62 -14.37 12.52
N GLU A 33 -5.54 -15.33 12.41
CA GLU A 33 -6.85 -15.29 13.06
C GLU A 33 -6.70 -14.96 14.56
N ASP A 34 -5.65 -15.50 15.19
CA ASP A 34 -5.30 -15.23 16.59
C ASP A 34 -4.98 -13.75 16.87
N LEU A 35 -4.29 -13.06 15.95
CA LEU A 35 -3.96 -11.64 16.09
C LEU A 35 -5.14 -10.72 15.75
N VAL A 36 -6.01 -11.15 14.84
CA VAL A 36 -7.20 -10.39 14.43
C VAL A 36 -8.25 -10.42 15.53
N ASP A 37 -8.43 -11.58 16.18
CA ASP A 37 -9.43 -11.76 17.23
C ASP A 37 -8.98 -11.19 18.59
N SER A 38 -7.69 -11.25 18.90
CA SER A 38 -7.16 -10.76 20.19
C SER A 38 -6.96 -9.25 20.26
N ASN A 39 -6.94 -8.55 19.13
CA ASN A 39 -6.61 -7.13 19.09
C ASN A 39 -7.79 -6.28 18.61
N GLU A 40 -8.35 -5.45 19.49
CA GLU A 40 -9.48 -4.59 19.15
C GLU A 40 -9.21 -3.66 17.96
N TYR A 41 -7.94 -3.35 17.69
CA TYR A 41 -7.50 -2.58 16.54
C TYR A 41 -7.70 -3.28 15.18
N TYR A 42 -7.80 -4.61 15.16
CA TYR A 42 -8.00 -5.42 13.95
C TYR A 42 -9.41 -5.99 13.81
N LYS A 43 -10.32 -5.65 14.72
CA LYS A 43 -11.75 -5.90 14.52
C LYS A 43 -12.21 -5.09 13.30
N PHE A 44 -12.29 -5.75 12.14
CA PHE A 44 -12.80 -5.11 10.95
C PHE A 44 -14.24 -4.64 11.21
N PRO A 45 -14.55 -3.34 11.10
CA PRO A 45 -15.92 -2.87 11.28
C PRO A 45 -16.81 -3.38 10.13
N LYS A 46 -17.89 -4.09 10.50
CA LYS A 46 -18.43 -5.16 9.65
C LYS A 46 -19.52 -4.80 8.65
N LYS A 47 -20.09 -3.60 8.58
CA LYS A 47 -21.23 -3.34 7.66
C LYS A 47 -21.19 -2.00 6.91
N ASN A 48 -20.70 -0.96 7.56
CA ASN A 48 -20.92 0.41 7.10
C ASN A 48 -19.65 1.12 6.60
N ILE A 49 -18.65 0.33 6.20
CA ILE A 49 -17.37 0.84 5.70
C ILE A 49 -17.09 0.21 4.34
N LEU A 50 -16.68 1.08 3.42
CA LEU A 50 -16.12 0.71 2.12
C LEU A 50 -14.60 0.64 2.23
N TYR A 51 -14.04 -0.52 1.89
CA TYR A 51 -12.61 -0.70 1.72
C TYR A 51 -12.25 -0.44 0.26
N VAL A 52 -11.35 0.51 0.00
CA VAL A 52 -10.85 0.81 -1.34
C VAL A 52 -9.38 0.40 -1.40
N VAL A 53 -9.10 -0.67 -2.12
CA VAL A 53 -7.74 -1.15 -2.37
C VAL A 53 -7.25 -0.56 -3.68
N VAL A 54 -6.24 0.30 -3.61
CA VAL A 54 -5.63 0.91 -4.79
C VAL A 54 -4.45 0.06 -5.25
N ILE A 55 -4.58 -0.52 -6.43
CA ILE A 55 -3.55 -1.32 -7.10
C ILE A 55 -2.89 -0.44 -8.14
N ARG A 56 -1.60 -0.62 -8.41
CA ARG A 56 -0.86 0.25 -9.33
C ARG A 56 -0.06 -0.56 -10.33
N ASN A 57 0.06 -0.08 -11.57
CA ASN A 57 0.92 -0.68 -12.58
C ASN A 57 2.34 -0.92 -12.01
N ALA A 58 2.86 -2.15 -12.14
CA ALA A 58 4.11 -2.58 -11.53
C ALA A 58 5.33 -1.80 -12.03
N ILE A 59 5.36 -1.43 -13.31
CA ILE A 59 6.45 -0.66 -13.93
C ILE A 59 6.48 0.77 -13.38
N ASP A 60 5.32 1.43 -13.32
CA ASP A 60 5.22 2.79 -12.78
C ASP A 60 5.43 2.81 -11.28
N TRP A 61 4.89 1.82 -10.59
CA TRP A 61 5.10 1.62 -9.17
C TRP A 61 6.58 1.50 -8.83
N ILE A 62 7.34 0.64 -9.51
CA ILE A 62 8.75 0.42 -9.16
C ILE A 62 9.62 1.64 -9.48
N ARG A 63 9.34 2.35 -10.58
CA ARG A 63 10.03 3.62 -10.91
C ARG A 63 9.75 4.69 -9.86
N SER A 64 8.49 4.84 -9.47
CA SER A 64 8.07 5.74 -8.40
C SER A 64 8.72 5.39 -7.07
N PHE A 65 8.76 4.10 -6.73
CA PHE A 65 9.29 3.63 -5.47
C PHE A 65 10.81 3.83 -5.39
N TYR A 66 11.53 3.59 -6.48
CA TYR A 66 12.96 3.88 -6.57
C TYR A 66 13.28 5.37 -6.42
N LEU A 67 12.46 6.26 -7.01
CA LEU A 67 12.66 7.71 -6.94
C LEU A 67 12.29 8.33 -5.57
N GLN A 68 11.49 7.64 -4.77
CA GLN A 68 11.07 8.04 -3.44
C GLN A 68 11.05 6.81 -2.51
N PRO A 69 12.23 6.23 -2.21
CA PRO A 69 12.31 5.00 -1.45
C PRO A 69 11.95 5.30 0.00
N HIS A 70 10.74 4.92 0.38
CA HIS A 70 10.29 4.95 1.77
C HIS A 70 10.56 3.59 2.40
N HIS A 71 11.22 3.57 3.56
CA HIS A 71 11.50 2.34 4.30
C HIS A 71 12.35 1.30 3.55
N VAL A 72 13.26 1.77 2.70
CA VAL A 72 14.21 0.92 1.99
C VAL A 72 15.62 1.09 2.57
N SER A 73 16.40 0.02 2.65
CA SER A 73 17.81 0.08 3.06
C SER A 73 18.65 0.96 2.13
N HIS A 74 19.76 1.50 2.66
CA HIS A 74 20.72 2.30 1.88
C HIS A 74 21.31 1.56 0.68
N ARG A 75 21.29 0.21 0.71
CA ARG A 75 21.76 -0.62 -0.40
C ARG A 75 20.96 -0.38 -1.69
N ALA A 76 19.71 0.08 -1.59
CA ALA A 76 18.91 0.48 -2.74
C ALA A 76 19.46 1.68 -3.52
N LYS A 77 20.39 2.45 -2.93
CA LYS A 77 21.04 3.59 -3.61
C LYS A 77 22.12 3.15 -4.62
N LYS A 78 22.42 1.85 -4.73
CA LYS A 78 23.44 1.31 -5.66
C LYS A 78 23.01 1.30 -7.15
N GLY A 79 21.81 1.76 -7.45
CA GLY A 79 21.27 1.82 -8.82
C GLY A 79 19.94 1.07 -8.94
N PHE A 80 19.19 1.37 -10.00
CA PHE A 80 17.85 0.83 -10.21
C PHE A 80 17.84 -0.70 -10.36
N ASP A 81 18.75 -1.26 -11.16
CA ASP A 81 18.85 -2.71 -11.34
C ASP A 81 19.19 -3.41 -10.02
N PHE A 82 20.14 -2.87 -9.25
CA PHE A 82 20.47 -3.42 -7.95
C PHE A 82 19.27 -3.36 -7.00
N PHE A 83 18.52 -2.26 -7.01
CA PHE A 83 17.32 -2.10 -6.18
C PHE A 83 16.24 -3.15 -6.48
N ILE A 84 16.04 -3.49 -7.75
CA ILE A 84 15.03 -4.47 -8.16
C ILE A 84 15.48 -5.90 -7.94
N PHE A 85 16.67 -6.25 -8.45
CA PHE A 85 17.06 -7.65 -8.62
C PHE A 85 17.78 -8.22 -7.41
N SER A 86 18.09 -7.39 -6.40
CA SER A 86 18.70 -7.87 -5.17
C SER A 86 17.66 -8.43 -4.22
N LYS A 87 18.14 -9.33 -3.35
CA LYS A 87 17.41 -9.78 -2.17
C LYS A 87 16.83 -8.59 -1.41
N TRP A 88 15.53 -8.65 -1.14
CA TRP A 88 14.85 -7.56 -0.45
C TRP A 88 15.31 -7.48 1.00
N GLU A 89 15.65 -6.27 1.42
CA GLU A 89 16.07 -5.96 2.78
C GLU A 89 15.33 -4.69 3.22
N PRO A 90 14.39 -4.80 4.19
CA PRO A 90 13.71 -3.63 4.70
C PRO A 90 14.70 -2.73 5.42
N PHE A 91 14.31 -1.46 5.55
CA PHE A 91 15.05 -0.47 6.31
C PHE A 91 15.40 -0.96 7.73
N LYS A 92 16.67 -0.86 8.12
CA LYS A 92 17.07 -1.03 9.52
C LYS A 92 17.25 0.35 10.16
N PRO A 93 16.78 0.58 11.39
CA PRO A 93 17.06 1.83 12.12
C PRO A 93 18.56 2.18 12.20
N SER A 94 19.43 1.17 12.27
CA SER A 94 20.89 1.30 12.21
C SER A 94 21.42 1.88 10.90
N ASP A 95 20.61 1.93 9.84
CA ASP A 95 21.02 2.43 8.54
C ASP A 95 20.98 3.98 8.48
N LEU A 96 20.36 4.69 9.43
CA LEU A 96 20.27 6.18 9.42
C LEU A 96 21.05 6.87 10.53
N LEU A 97 21.45 6.16 11.58
CA LEU A 97 21.88 6.76 12.83
C LEU A 97 23.13 6.03 13.32
N SER A 98 24.14 6.79 13.76
CA SER A 98 25.19 6.24 14.62
C SER A 98 24.57 5.63 15.89
N GLU A 99 25.24 4.69 16.56
CA GLU A 99 24.73 4.10 17.82
C GLU A 99 24.30 5.16 18.84
N LYS A 100 25.00 6.30 18.87
CA LYS A 100 24.71 7.45 19.72
C LYS A 100 23.43 8.20 19.32
N GLU A 101 23.13 8.27 18.03
CA GLU A 101 21.89 8.88 17.50
C GLU A 101 20.70 7.92 17.60
N LEU A 102 20.91 6.60 17.55
CA LEU A 102 19.91 5.60 17.92
C LEU A 102 19.47 5.76 19.37
N TYR A 103 20.43 5.92 20.28
CA TYR A 103 20.16 6.14 21.70
C TYR A 103 19.41 7.46 21.97
N ASN A 104 19.74 8.53 21.25
CA ASN A 104 19.08 9.84 21.44
C ASN A 104 17.73 9.96 20.69
N SER A 105 17.57 9.33 19.53
CA SER A 105 16.29 9.32 18.80
C SER A 105 15.23 8.44 19.46
N GLN A 106 15.67 7.44 20.25
CA GLN A 106 14.84 6.71 21.21
C GLN A 106 14.19 7.61 22.29
N CYS A 107 14.49 8.90 22.36
CA CYS A 107 13.83 9.81 23.29
C CYS A 107 12.79 10.74 22.66
N ASN A 108 12.78 10.94 21.32
CA ASN A 108 11.84 11.90 20.68
C ASN A 108 10.85 11.29 19.66
N TRP A 109 11.15 10.12 19.06
CA TRP A 109 10.15 9.33 18.29
C TRP A 109 9.63 8.12 19.08
N TYR A 110 10.28 7.82 20.21
CA TYR A 110 10.04 6.69 21.08
C TYR A 110 9.85 7.16 22.52
N SER A 111 9.04 8.20 22.72
CA SER A 111 8.50 8.38 24.06
C SER A 111 7.78 7.08 24.42
N LYS A 112 8.01 6.60 25.64
CA LYS A 112 7.48 5.34 26.21
C LYS A 112 5.95 5.20 26.09
N GLU A 113 5.27 6.28 25.70
CA GLU A 113 3.83 6.47 25.60
C GLU A 113 3.27 6.27 24.17
N CYS A 114 4.12 6.12 23.14
CA CYS A 114 3.64 5.99 21.76
C CYS A 114 3.60 4.52 21.32
N GLU A 115 2.50 3.81 21.58
CA GLU A 115 2.25 2.45 21.07
C GLU A 115 2.44 2.34 19.53
N GLU A 116 2.21 3.42 18.80
CA GLU A 116 2.47 3.56 17.36
C GLU A 116 3.95 3.31 16.98
N SER A 117 4.91 3.69 17.83
CA SER A 117 6.33 3.47 17.56
C SER A 117 6.68 1.98 17.54
N LYS A 118 6.13 1.18 18.46
CA LYS A 118 6.33 -0.28 18.51
C LYS A 118 5.69 -0.99 17.31
N LEU A 119 4.53 -0.52 16.87
CA LEU A 119 3.85 -1.04 15.66
C LEU A 119 4.66 -0.76 14.38
N ASN A 120 5.29 0.42 14.26
CA ASN A 120 6.14 0.72 13.11
C ASN A 120 7.37 -0.21 13.03
N HIS A 121 7.93 -0.64 14.17
CA HIS A 121 8.99 -1.66 14.19
C HIS A 121 8.53 -3.04 13.73
N LEU A 122 7.31 -3.42 14.12
CA LEU A 122 6.68 -4.65 13.65
C LEU A 122 6.52 -4.61 12.13
N VAL A 123 6.04 -3.51 11.54
CA VAL A 123 5.90 -3.39 10.08
C VAL A 123 7.23 -3.62 9.36
N TYR A 124 8.34 -3.04 9.82
CA TYR A 124 9.66 -3.28 9.20
C TYR A 124 10.14 -4.72 9.34
N TYR A 125 9.86 -5.35 10.48
CA TYR A 125 10.18 -6.76 10.69
C TYR A 125 9.34 -7.66 9.77
N LEU A 126 8.08 -7.33 9.56
CA LEU A 126 7.16 -8.10 8.75
C LEU A 126 7.47 -7.97 7.24
N ASP A 127 7.93 -6.81 6.77
CA ASP A 127 8.43 -6.64 5.39
C ASP A 127 9.77 -7.38 5.14
N LYS A 128 10.37 -8.03 6.15
CA LYS A 128 11.64 -8.78 6.00
C LYS A 128 11.44 -10.19 5.46
N LYS A 129 10.37 -10.86 5.89
CA LYS A 129 10.18 -12.30 5.69
C LYS A 129 8.90 -12.59 4.95
N ASN A 130 8.99 -13.47 3.97
CA ASN A 130 7.84 -14.06 3.33
C ASN A 130 7.09 -14.92 4.37
N PRO A 131 5.84 -14.58 4.72
CA PRO A 131 5.08 -15.30 5.73
C PRO A 131 4.76 -16.75 5.34
N MET A 132 4.73 -17.06 4.04
CA MET A 132 4.44 -18.41 3.55
C MET A 132 5.64 -19.35 3.65
N THR A 133 6.86 -18.81 3.52
CA THR A 133 8.09 -19.62 3.48
C THR A 133 8.99 -19.37 4.68
N ASN A 134 8.72 -18.34 5.49
CA ASN A 134 9.56 -17.82 6.58
C ASN A 134 10.98 -17.40 6.14
N ALA A 135 11.27 -17.43 4.83
CA ALA A 135 12.51 -16.95 4.24
C ALA A 135 12.44 -15.45 3.97
N ASN A 136 13.58 -14.80 3.80
CA ASN A 136 13.58 -13.43 3.29
C ASN A 136 13.11 -13.40 1.83
N PHE A 137 12.42 -12.33 1.44
CA PHE A 137 12.03 -12.09 0.05
C PHE A 137 13.27 -11.98 -0.86
N GLN A 138 13.24 -12.68 -1.99
CA GLN A 138 14.28 -12.72 -3.03
C GLN A 138 14.41 -11.40 -3.77
N ASN A 139 13.34 -10.62 -3.84
CA ASN A 139 13.32 -9.28 -4.41
C ASN A 139 12.03 -8.55 -4.01
N ILE A 140 11.94 -7.28 -4.42
CA ILE A 140 10.79 -6.41 -4.15
C ILE A 140 9.51 -6.86 -4.87
N PHE A 141 9.61 -7.62 -5.95
CA PHE A 141 8.42 -8.15 -6.64
C PHE A 141 7.81 -9.35 -5.91
N GLU A 142 8.62 -10.21 -5.28
CA GLU A 142 8.08 -11.25 -4.38
C GLU A 142 7.30 -10.63 -3.20
N LEU A 143 7.84 -9.55 -2.60
CA LEU A 143 7.13 -8.79 -1.57
C LEU A 143 5.80 -8.25 -2.08
N ARG A 144 5.79 -7.66 -3.29
CA ARG A 144 4.57 -7.14 -3.94
C ARG A 144 3.54 -8.25 -4.14
N THR A 145 3.94 -9.39 -4.70
CA THR A 145 3.04 -10.54 -4.92
C THR A 145 2.37 -10.96 -3.60
N VAL A 146 3.14 -11.10 -2.52
CA VAL A 146 2.57 -11.45 -1.21
C VAL A 146 1.64 -10.36 -0.69
N LYS A 147 1.96 -9.07 -0.85
CA LYS A 147 1.03 -7.97 -0.48
C LYS A 147 -0.28 -8.07 -1.25
N TYR A 148 -0.22 -8.39 -2.53
CA TYR A 148 -1.39 -8.46 -3.41
C TYR A 148 -2.27 -9.66 -3.08
N LEU A 149 -1.68 -10.82 -2.81
CA LEU A 149 -2.41 -11.98 -2.30
C LEU A 149 -3.09 -11.66 -0.96
N ASN A 150 -2.41 -10.93 -0.07
CA ASN A 150 -3.01 -10.50 1.20
C ASN A 150 -4.18 -9.51 0.99
N TYR A 151 -4.09 -8.61 0.00
CA TYR A 151 -5.22 -7.76 -0.36
C TYR A 151 -6.40 -8.55 -0.90
N LEU A 152 -6.18 -9.57 -1.73
CA LEU A 152 -7.26 -10.45 -2.17
C LEU A 152 -7.92 -11.18 -1.00
N LYS A 153 -7.11 -11.65 -0.03
CA LYS A 153 -7.62 -12.30 1.18
C LYS A 153 -8.50 -11.39 2.02
N LEU A 154 -8.30 -10.06 1.96
CA LEU A 154 -9.11 -9.09 2.73
C LEU A 154 -10.61 -9.27 2.48
N ARG A 155 -11.01 -9.68 1.28
CA ARG A 155 -12.41 -9.93 0.93
C ARG A 155 -13.09 -10.98 1.81
N GLU A 156 -12.34 -11.88 2.43
CA GLU A 156 -12.87 -12.90 3.34
C GLU A 156 -13.28 -12.30 4.70
N TYR A 157 -12.79 -11.10 5.02
CA TYR A 157 -12.94 -10.46 6.34
C TYR A 157 -13.83 -9.22 6.32
N VAL A 158 -14.09 -8.65 5.14
CA VAL A 158 -14.85 -7.40 4.99
C VAL A 158 -16.01 -7.57 4.02
N GLN A 159 -17.13 -6.86 4.27
CA GLN A 159 -18.33 -6.99 3.44
C GLN A 159 -18.26 -6.14 2.16
N ASN A 160 -17.82 -4.88 2.26
CA ASN A 160 -17.79 -3.97 1.13
C ASN A 160 -16.34 -3.64 0.78
N ILE A 161 -15.85 -4.22 -0.31
CA ILE A 161 -14.49 -3.97 -0.81
C ILE A 161 -14.52 -3.74 -2.31
N ILE A 162 -13.66 -2.84 -2.76
CA ILE A 162 -13.37 -2.64 -4.17
C ILE A 162 -11.86 -2.59 -4.39
N TYR A 163 -11.45 -3.07 -5.55
CA TYR A 163 -10.08 -2.95 -6.05
C TYR A 163 -10.10 -1.99 -7.23
N VAL A 164 -9.22 -1.00 -7.25
CA VAL A 164 -9.19 0.01 -8.30
C VAL A 164 -7.76 0.23 -8.78
N ALA A 165 -7.60 0.39 -10.09
CA ALA A 165 -6.34 0.83 -10.68
C ALA A 165 -6.06 2.29 -10.30
N TYR A 166 -4.84 2.56 -9.86
CA TYR A 166 -4.38 3.89 -9.49
C TYR A 166 -4.53 4.87 -10.65
N GLU A 167 -4.18 4.41 -11.85
CA GLU A 167 -4.24 5.19 -13.08
C GLU A 167 -5.69 5.59 -13.43
N ASP A 168 -6.65 4.68 -13.28
CA ASP A 168 -8.09 4.98 -13.49
C ASP A 168 -8.59 6.10 -12.57
N VAL A 169 -8.17 6.10 -11.30
CA VAL A 169 -8.54 7.16 -10.33
C VAL A 169 -7.78 8.45 -10.61
N LYS A 170 -6.50 8.36 -10.96
CA LYS A 170 -5.65 9.53 -11.25
C LYS A 170 -6.17 10.29 -12.47
N ASP A 171 -6.51 9.57 -13.53
CA ASP A 171 -6.85 10.14 -14.84
C ASP A 171 -8.32 10.57 -14.91
N ASN A 172 -9.21 9.98 -14.11
CA ASN A 172 -10.61 10.36 -14.01
C ASN A 172 -11.15 10.33 -12.57
N PRO A 173 -10.70 11.26 -11.69
CA PRO A 173 -11.12 11.28 -10.29
C PRO A 173 -12.62 11.57 -10.12
N GLU A 174 -13.19 12.43 -10.96
CA GLU A 174 -14.62 12.75 -11.00
C GLU A 174 -15.46 11.50 -11.29
N GLY A 175 -15.13 10.77 -12.37
CA GLY A 175 -15.84 9.55 -12.73
C GLY A 175 -15.66 8.42 -11.70
N PHE A 176 -14.52 8.38 -11.00
CA PHE A 176 -14.37 7.50 -9.84
C PHE A 176 -15.35 7.87 -8.72
N LEU A 177 -15.47 9.16 -8.37
CA LEU A 177 -16.44 9.61 -7.35
C LEU A 177 -17.89 9.34 -7.75
N ASP A 178 -18.26 9.56 -9.02
CA ASP A 178 -19.59 9.22 -9.54
C ASP A 178 -19.88 7.73 -9.42
N TYR A 179 -18.89 6.89 -9.75
CA TYR A 179 -18.99 5.44 -9.60
C TYR A 179 -19.19 5.03 -8.14
N ILE A 180 -18.37 5.54 -7.21
CA ILE A 180 -18.51 5.22 -5.77
C ILE A 180 -19.86 5.69 -5.24
N SER A 181 -20.24 6.94 -5.53
CA SER A 181 -21.52 7.52 -5.13
C SER A 181 -22.70 6.65 -5.56
N SER A 182 -22.67 6.17 -6.81
CA SER A 182 -23.68 5.28 -7.37
C SER A 182 -23.64 3.89 -6.74
N LEU A 183 -22.44 3.30 -6.60
CA LEU A 183 -22.23 1.96 -6.07
C LEU A 183 -22.73 1.80 -4.63
N VAL A 184 -22.45 2.81 -3.79
CA VAL A 184 -22.81 2.76 -2.36
C VAL A 184 -24.06 3.57 -2.02
N ASN A 185 -24.72 4.15 -3.03
CA ASN A 185 -25.90 5.00 -2.91
C ASN A 185 -25.74 6.12 -1.87
N ILE A 186 -24.65 6.89 -1.98
CA ILE A 186 -24.40 8.08 -1.15
C ILE A 186 -24.34 9.33 -2.01
N SER A 187 -24.71 10.47 -1.43
CA SER A 187 -24.55 11.77 -2.10
C SER A 187 -23.08 12.03 -2.44
N ARG A 188 -22.83 12.34 -3.70
CA ARG A 188 -21.51 12.74 -4.18
C ARG A 188 -21.09 14.08 -3.56
N ILE A 189 -19.80 14.18 -3.26
CA ILE A 189 -19.14 15.44 -2.94
C ILE A 189 -18.38 15.96 -4.16
N GLU A 190 -18.24 17.29 -4.26
CA GLU A 190 -17.41 17.94 -5.27
C GLU A 190 -15.95 17.50 -5.10
N TYR A 191 -15.28 17.12 -6.19
CA TYR A 191 -13.86 16.83 -6.15
C TYR A 191 -13.06 18.12 -5.93
N LYS A 192 -12.12 18.04 -5.00
CA LYS A 192 -11.10 19.07 -4.82
C LYS A 192 -9.75 18.44 -5.07
N LYS A 193 -9.04 18.95 -6.09
CA LYS A 193 -7.68 18.51 -6.39
C LYS A 193 -6.78 18.77 -5.19
N ILE A 194 -6.11 17.72 -4.73
CA ILE A 194 -5.08 17.82 -3.70
C ILE A 194 -3.74 18.01 -4.41
N ASP A 195 -3.20 19.22 -4.31
CA ASP A 195 -1.95 19.62 -4.96
C ASP A 195 -0.77 19.72 -3.98
N THR A 196 -0.96 19.31 -2.72
CA THR A 196 0.09 19.29 -1.70
C THR A 196 0.49 17.86 -1.36
N TYR A 197 1.76 17.66 -1.01
CA TYR A 197 2.22 16.35 -0.57
C TYR A 197 1.66 16.04 0.82
N LYS A 198 0.86 14.97 0.93
CA LYS A 198 0.24 14.49 2.18
C LYS A 198 -0.58 15.55 2.93
N ASN A 199 -1.16 16.52 2.22
CA ASN A 199 -1.91 17.62 2.83
C ASN A 199 -1.12 18.39 3.92
N ARG A 200 0.22 18.39 3.81
CA ARG A 200 1.11 19.18 4.66
C ARG A 200 1.44 20.44 3.89
N ASN A 201 0.97 21.59 4.38
CA ASN A 201 0.91 22.91 3.74
C ASN A 201 2.25 23.53 3.25
N GLU A 202 3.33 22.75 3.15
CA GLU A 202 4.67 23.28 2.99
C GLU A 202 5.19 23.20 1.55
N LYS A 203 4.67 22.28 0.70
CA LYS A 203 5.14 22.13 -0.70
C LYS A 203 4.04 21.63 -1.65
N VAL A 204 3.87 22.37 -2.75
CA VAL A 204 3.12 21.92 -3.92
C VAL A 204 3.76 20.62 -4.44
N TYR A 205 2.94 19.58 -4.57
CA TYR A 205 3.31 18.32 -5.18
C TYR A 205 3.68 18.56 -6.63
N LYS A 206 4.91 18.18 -6.97
CA LYS A 206 5.39 18.14 -8.35
C LYS A 206 5.56 16.69 -8.75
N GLU A 207 4.85 16.29 -9.80
CA GLU A 207 4.99 14.96 -10.37
C GLU A 207 6.45 14.75 -10.80
N LYS A 208 7.04 13.64 -10.36
CA LYS A 208 8.39 13.27 -10.77
C LYS A 208 8.31 12.57 -12.12
N LYS A 209 9.02 13.12 -13.12
CA LYS A 209 9.19 12.43 -14.40
C LYS A 209 9.92 11.11 -14.18
N TYR A 210 9.33 10.03 -14.69
CA TYR A 210 9.97 8.72 -14.65
C TYR A 210 11.05 8.62 -15.72
N PHE A 211 12.12 7.90 -15.38
CA PHE A 211 13.15 7.53 -16.32
C PHE A 211 12.65 6.39 -17.22
N ASP A 212 13.26 6.29 -18.39
CA ASP A 212 12.95 5.24 -19.34
C ASP A 212 13.66 3.94 -18.96
N LEU A 213 12.95 2.83 -19.13
CA LEU A 213 13.51 1.50 -18.98
C LEU A 213 13.86 0.96 -20.35
N SER A 214 15.06 0.38 -20.48
CA SER A 214 15.40 -0.41 -21.67
C SER A 214 14.45 -1.61 -21.81
N THR A 215 14.29 -2.11 -23.05
CA THR A 215 13.48 -3.30 -23.33
C THR A 215 13.88 -4.49 -22.45
N LYS A 216 15.20 -4.72 -22.32
CA LYS A 216 15.75 -5.80 -21.47
C LYS A 216 15.41 -5.63 -19.99
N GLN A 217 15.37 -4.40 -19.47
CA GLN A 217 14.95 -4.15 -18.09
C GLN A 217 13.47 -4.42 -17.90
N LYS A 218 12.62 -3.98 -18.84
CA LYS A 218 11.18 -4.26 -18.82
C LYS A 218 10.92 -5.76 -18.84
N GLU A 219 11.51 -6.49 -19.77
CA GLU A 219 11.38 -7.95 -19.87
C GLU A 219 11.78 -8.65 -18.57
N LYS A 220 12.91 -8.26 -17.96
CA LYS A 220 13.34 -8.80 -16.68
C LYS A 220 12.35 -8.53 -15.56
N ILE A 221 11.76 -7.33 -15.51
CA ILE A 221 10.74 -7.00 -14.51
C ILE A 221 9.50 -7.86 -14.72
N LEU A 222 9.00 -7.95 -15.96
CA LEU A 222 7.81 -8.74 -16.27
C LEU A 222 8.00 -10.22 -15.92
N ASN A 223 9.20 -10.77 -16.11
CA ASN A 223 9.53 -12.14 -15.70
C ASN A 223 9.58 -12.36 -14.17
N LEU A 224 9.56 -11.29 -13.36
CA LEU A 224 9.45 -11.38 -11.90
C LEU A 224 8.02 -11.23 -11.39
N LEU A 225 7.08 -10.83 -12.25
CA LEU A 225 5.69 -10.64 -11.88
C LEU A 225 4.91 -11.96 -11.95
N ASP A 226 3.96 -12.12 -11.04
CA ASP A 226 2.88 -13.07 -11.23
C ASP A 226 1.85 -12.46 -12.19
N MET A 227 1.98 -12.79 -13.48
CA MET A 227 1.13 -12.20 -14.53
C MET A 227 -0.34 -12.57 -14.39
N ASN A 228 -0.66 -13.72 -13.79
CA ASN A 228 -2.05 -14.11 -13.52
C ASN A 228 -2.65 -13.21 -12.43
N LEU A 229 -1.89 -12.99 -11.35
CA LEU A 229 -2.29 -12.08 -10.28
C LEU A 229 -2.43 -10.64 -10.78
N GLU A 230 -1.47 -10.13 -11.55
CA GLU A 230 -1.56 -8.78 -12.12
C GLU A 230 -2.77 -8.64 -13.06
N SER A 231 -3.03 -9.65 -13.91
CA SER A 231 -4.21 -9.69 -14.78
C SER A 231 -5.52 -9.74 -14.00
N SER A 232 -5.55 -10.39 -12.82
CA SER A 232 -6.74 -10.41 -11.95
C SER A 232 -7.13 -9.02 -11.43
N PHE A 233 -6.17 -8.08 -11.40
CA PHE A 233 -6.40 -6.67 -11.11
C PHE A 233 -6.57 -5.79 -12.36
N GLY A 234 -6.70 -6.40 -13.54
CA GLY A 234 -6.95 -5.70 -14.80
C GLY A 234 -5.71 -5.15 -15.50
N TYR A 235 -4.49 -5.48 -15.03
CA TYR A 235 -3.27 -5.03 -15.69
C TYR A 235 -2.85 -5.96 -16.83
N GLN A 236 -2.50 -5.34 -17.96
CA GLN A 236 -1.85 -5.96 -19.10
C GLN A 236 -0.60 -5.11 -19.40
N TYR A 237 0.55 -5.77 -19.59
CA TYR A 237 1.85 -5.11 -19.74
C TYR A 237 2.41 -5.26 -21.14
#